data_AF-A0A7S2SJI4-F1
#
_entry.id   AF-A0A7S2SJI4-F1
#
_cell.length_a   1.000
_cell.length_b   1.000
_cell.length_c   1.000
_cell.angle_alpha   90.00
_cell.angle_beta   90.00
_cell.angle_gamma   90.00
#
_symmetry.space_group_name_H-M   'P 1'
#
loop_
_entity.id
_entity.type
_entity.pdbx_description
1 polymer ?
#
loop_
_entity_poly.entity_id
_entity_poly.type
_entity_poly.pdbx_seq_one_letter_code
_entity_poly.pdbx_strand_id
1 'polypeptide(L)'
;SKIYLIPQHIMTGTGEHLFDHIAECIYKFMNNHDLLNQKIPLGFTFSFPCKQMGLNHAVLTQWTKGFKCEGVEGEDVVRLLHEAIKRRGDIDVECLAVIN
;
A
#
# COMPACT_ATOMS: atom_id res chain seq x y z
N SER A 1 -12.96 -8.39 11.43
CA SER A 1 -12.16 -7.55 10.53
C SER A 1 -11.47 -6.46 11.35
N LYS A 2 -10.24 -6.06 11.01
CA LYS A 2 -9.57 -4.89 11.61
C LYS A 2 -9.57 -3.75 10.60
N ILE A 3 -9.86 -2.54 11.08
CA ILE A 3 -9.85 -1.31 10.28
C ILE A 3 -8.77 -0.41 10.88
N TYR A 4 -7.86 0.05 10.03
CA TYR A 4 -6.83 0.99 10.40
C TYR A 4 -7.15 2.33 9.74
N LEU A 5 -7.32 3.37 10.54
CA LEU A 5 -7.64 4.69 10.05
C LEU A 5 -6.38 5.39 9.59
N ILE A 6 -6.42 5.96 8.39
CA ILE A 6 -5.36 6.79 7.85
C ILE A 6 -5.55 8.21 8.42
N PRO A 7 -4.60 8.74 9.20
CA PRO A 7 -4.68 10.11 9.72
C PRO A 7 -4.71 11.13 8.58
N GLN A 8 -5.45 12.22 8.77
CA GLN A 8 -5.60 13.25 7.73
C GLN A 8 -4.27 13.84 7.25
N HIS A 9 -3.30 14.04 8.14
CA HIS A 9 -1.98 14.54 7.78
C HIS A 9 -1.17 13.56 6.91
N ILE A 10 -1.47 12.26 6.97
CA ILE A 10 -0.86 11.26 6.08
C ILE A 10 -1.54 11.30 4.70
N MET A 11 -2.85 11.48 4.65
CA MET A 11 -3.62 11.58 3.40
C MET A 11 -3.18 12.75 2.50
N THR A 12 -2.59 13.79 3.09
CA THR A 12 -2.07 14.97 2.38
C THR A 12 -0.57 15.15 2.54
N GLY A 13 0.15 14.11 2.98
CA GLY A 13 1.60 14.12 3.20
C GLY A 13 2.38 13.62 1.99
N THR A 14 3.50 12.94 2.24
CA THR A 14 4.26 12.26 1.17
C THR A 14 3.70 10.87 0.90
N GLY A 15 3.92 10.37 -0.32
CA GLY A 15 3.64 8.99 -0.69
C GLY A 15 4.37 7.99 0.21
N GLU A 16 5.64 8.25 0.52
CA GLU A 16 6.44 7.43 1.43
C GLU A 16 5.72 7.20 2.77
N HIS A 17 5.27 8.27 3.44
CA HIS A 17 4.54 8.15 4.70
C HIS A 17 3.22 7.38 4.57
N LEU A 18 2.50 7.54 3.45
CA LEU A 18 1.27 6.78 3.20
C LEU A 18 1.55 5.28 3.10
N PHE A 19 2.50 4.88 2.26
CA PHE A 19 2.81 3.47 2.05
C PHE A 19 3.49 2.84 3.27
N ASP A 20 4.31 3.59 4.02
CA ASP A 20 4.88 3.13 5.29
C ASP A 20 3.78 2.90 6.34
N HIS A 21 2.76 3.76 6.38
CA HIS A 21 1.59 3.55 7.23
C HIS A 21 0.83 2.28 6.84
N ILE A 22 0.67 2.00 5.53
CA ILE A 22 0.06 0.76 5.05
C ILE A 22 0.89 -0.46 5.49
N ALA A 23 2.21 -0.42 5.33
CA ALA A 23 3.10 -1.49 5.78
C ALA A 23 3.01 -1.75 7.30
N GLU A 24 2.90 -0.69 8.10
CA GLU A 24 2.63 -0.78 9.55
C GLU A 24 1.29 -1.46 9.86
N CYS A 25 0.24 -1.15 9.11
CA CYS A 25 -1.05 -1.79 9.28
C CYS A 25 -0.99 -3.30 8.94
N ILE A 26 -0.26 -3.66 7.88
CA ILE A 26 -0.04 -5.06 7.49
C ILE A 26 0.74 -5.81 8.58
N TYR A 27 1.84 -5.24 9.09
CA TYR A 27 2.58 -5.83 10.22
C TYR A 27 1.71 -6.03 11.45
N LYS A 28 0.96 -5.00 11.86
CA LYS A 28 0.05 -5.13 13.00
C LYS A 28 -0.94 -6.26 12.75
N PHE A 29 -1.47 -6.40 11.54
CA PHE A 29 -2.35 -7.51 11.21
C PHE A 29 -1.63 -8.86 11.35
N MET A 30 -0.48 -9.04 10.70
CA MET A 30 0.28 -10.30 10.73
C MET A 30 0.73 -10.70 12.14
N ASN A 31 1.23 -9.75 12.94
CA ASN A 31 1.64 -9.99 14.32
C ASN A 31 0.47 -10.42 15.21
N ASN A 32 -0.73 -9.87 14.99
CA ASN A 32 -1.92 -10.24 15.76
C ASN A 32 -2.53 -11.59 15.35
N HIS A 33 -2.04 -12.21 14.27
CA HIS A 33 -2.52 -13.47 13.74
C HIS A 33 -1.42 -14.54 13.64
N ASP A 34 -0.27 -14.30 14.26
CA ASP A 34 0.90 -15.21 14.27
C ASP A 34 1.42 -15.56 12.86
N LEU A 35 1.37 -14.60 11.94
CA LEU A 35 1.74 -14.76 10.52
C LEU A 35 3.13 -14.21 10.15
N LEU A 36 3.89 -13.66 11.10
CA LEU A 36 5.16 -12.97 10.82
C LEU A 36 6.23 -13.85 10.15
N ASN A 37 6.17 -15.17 10.36
CA ASN A 37 7.12 -16.14 9.78
C ASN A 37 6.62 -16.76 8.47
N GLN A 38 5.60 -16.17 7.84
CA GLN A 38 5.00 -16.68 6.61
C GLN A 38 5.08 -15.65 5.50
N LYS A 39 5.34 -16.12 4.27
CA LYS A 39 5.16 -15.31 3.06
C LYS A 39 3.69 -15.20 2.74
N ILE A 40 3.13 -14.00 2.81
CA ILE A 40 1.69 -13.77 2.59
C ILE A 40 1.44 -13.20 1.19
N PRO A 41 0.64 -13.88 0.34
CA PRO A 41 0.18 -13.29 -0.91
C PRO A 41 -0.90 -12.23 -0.63
N LEU A 42 -0.73 -11.05 -1.22
CA LEU A 42 -1.64 -9.91 -1.06
C LEU A 42 -2.33 -9.56 -2.39
N GLY A 43 -3.65 -9.43 -2.34
CA GLY A 43 -4.42 -8.70 -3.34
C GLY A 43 -4.60 -7.25 -2.89
N PHE A 44 -4.15 -6.30 -3.70
CA PHE A 44 -4.18 -4.88 -3.35
C PHE A 44 -5.34 -4.17 -4.06
N THR A 45 -6.44 -3.99 -3.35
CA THR A 45 -7.53 -3.14 -3.83
C THR A 45 -7.17 -1.68 -3.62
N PHE A 46 -6.86 -0.97 -4.71
CA PHE A 46 -6.45 0.43 -4.70
C PHE A 46 -7.45 1.28 -5.49
N SER A 47 -8.58 1.60 -4.84
CA SER A 47 -9.74 2.26 -5.47
C SER A 47 -9.54 3.76 -5.69
N PHE A 48 -8.54 4.09 -6.51
CA PHE A 48 -8.25 5.40 -7.08
C PHE A 48 -8.10 5.26 -8.59
N PRO A 49 -8.33 6.31 -9.39
CA PRO A 49 -8.08 6.28 -10.82
C PRO A 49 -6.65 5.80 -11.13
N CYS A 50 -6.51 4.63 -11.76
CA CYS A 50 -5.20 4.07 -12.11
C CYS A 50 -5.22 3.60 -13.56
N LYS A 51 -4.06 3.71 -14.23
CA LYS A 51 -3.80 3.04 -15.49
C LYS A 51 -3.21 1.66 -15.20
N GLN A 52 -4.01 0.62 -15.43
CA GLN A 52 -3.57 -0.76 -15.25
C GLN A 52 -2.65 -1.16 -16.40
N MET A 53 -1.40 -1.53 -16.07
CA MET A 53 -0.37 -1.94 -17.03
C MET A 53 -0.12 -3.46 -16.99
N GLY A 54 -0.56 -4.12 -15.92
CA GLY A 54 -0.48 -5.58 -15.74
C GLY A 54 -1.27 -6.02 -14.50
N LEU A 55 -1.21 -7.31 -14.17
CA LEU A 55 -1.94 -7.87 -13.01
C LEU A 55 -1.47 -7.23 -11.69
N ASN A 56 -0.16 -7.05 -11.53
CA ASN A 56 0.49 -6.47 -10.35
C ASN A 56 1.21 -5.15 -10.67
N HIS A 57 0.70 -4.39 -11.64
CA HIS A 57 1.30 -3.12 -12.06
C HIS A 57 0.18 -2.13 -12.41
N ALA A 58 0.05 -1.07 -11.61
CA ALA A 58 -0.94 -0.02 -11.82
C ALA A 58 -0.34 1.34 -11.47
N VAL A 59 -0.41 2.26 -12.43
CA VAL A 59 0.09 3.62 -12.27
C VAL A 59 -1.04 4.53 -11.83
N LEU A 60 -0.88 5.22 -10.70
CA LEU A 60 -1.88 6.20 -10.24
C LEU A 60 -1.96 7.36 -11.23
N THR A 61 -3.16 7.71 -11.70
CA THR A 61 -3.32 8.86 -12.62
C THR A 61 -3.63 10.15 -11.88
N GLN A 62 -4.52 10.09 -10.89
CA GLN A 62 -4.86 11.25 -10.06
C GLN A 62 -5.42 10.80 -8.71
N TRP A 63 -5.14 11.58 -7.67
CA TRP A 63 -5.77 11.42 -6.38
C TRP A 63 -7.23 11.90 -6.39
N THR A 64 -8.04 11.27 -5.54
CA THR A 64 -9.44 11.65 -5.29
C THR A 64 -9.74 11.51 -3.79
N LYS A 65 -11.00 11.77 -3.37
CA LYS A 65 -11.46 11.51 -1.99
C LYS A 65 -10.67 12.27 -0.91
N GLY A 66 -10.12 13.43 -1.26
CA GLY A 66 -9.34 14.27 -0.35
C GLY A 66 -7.89 13.82 -0.13
N PHE A 67 -7.43 12.74 -0.80
CA PHE A 67 -6.02 12.39 -0.82
C PHE A 67 -5.24 13.36 -1.71
N LYS A 68 -3.99 13.62 -1.34
CA LYS A 68 -3.05 14.44 -2.12
C LYS A 68 -1.61 14.12 -1.71
N CYS A 69 -1.24 12.84 -1.77
CA CYS A 69 0.11 12.42 -1.36
C CYS A 69 1.13 12.73 -2.46
N GLU A 70 2.20 13.44 -2.10
CA GLU A 70 3.27 13.82 -3.04
C GLU A 70 4.08 12.59 -3.50
N GLY A 71 4.49 12.56 -4.77
CA GLY A 71 5.34 11.49 -5.30
C GLY A 71 4.63 10.16 -5.55
N VAL A 72 3.31 10.17 -5.73
CA VAL A 72 2.52 8.95 -6.07
C VAL A 72 1.82 9.04 -7.42
N GLU A 73 1.29 10.21 -7.80
CA GLU A 73 0.70 10.39 -9.15
C GLU A 73 1.79 10.18 -10.21
N GLY A 74 1.49 9.36 -11.22
CA GLY A 74 2.44 8.95 -12.25
C GLY A 74 3.31 7.74 -11.87
N GLU A 75 3.21 7.23 -10.64
CA GLU A 75 4.02 6.12 -10.14
C GLU A 75 3.22 4.81 -10.01
N ASP A 76 3.94 3.68 -10.09
CA ASP A 76 3.38 2.35 -9.85
C ASP A 76 3.14 2.10 -8.35
N VAL A 77 1.87 1.96 -7.98
CA VAL A 77 1.46 1.82 -6.58
C VAL A 77 1.86 0.48 -5.97
N VAL A 78 2.04 -0.56 -6.80
CA VAL A 78 2.53 -1.87 -6.33
C VAL A 78 4.02 -1.78 -6.01
N ARG A 79 4.81 -1.11 -6.85
CA ARG A 79 6.22 -0.80 -6.57
C ARG A 79 6.36 -0.03 -5.26
N LEU A 80 5.58 1.05 -5.07
CA LEU A 80 5.64 1.87 -3.86
C LEU A 80 5.28 1.08 -2.58
N LEU A 81 4.27 0.20 -2.67
CA LEU A 81 3.93 -0.69 -1.56
C LEU A 81 5.06 -1.68 -1.25
N HIS A 82 5.65 -2.32 -2.27
CA HIS A 82 6.80 -3.20 -2.07
C HIS A 82 8.01 -2.48 -1.46
N GLU A 83 8.27 -1.25 -1.86
CA GLU A 83 9.34 -0.44 -1.26
C GLU A 83 9.10 -0.15 0.22
N ALA A 84 7.86 0.16 0.61
CA ALA A 84 7.50 0.35 2.01
C ALA A 84 7.64 -0.94 2.84
N ILE A 85 7.16 -2.07 2.30
CA ILE A 85 7.34 -3.40 2.92
C ILE A 85 8.83 -3.71 3.11
N LYS A 86 9.66 -3.45 2.09
CA LYS A 86 11.10 -3.66 2.13
C LYS A 86 11.82 -2.73 3.10
N ARG A 87 11.45 -1.44 3.17
CA ARG A 87 11.98 -0.48 4.15
C ARG A 87 11.71 -0.93 5.58
N ARG A 88 10.55 -1.53 5.81
CA ARG A 88 10.16 -2.06 7.12
C ARG A 88 11.01 -3.27 7.52
N GLY A 89 11.16 -4.24 6.61
CA GLY A 89 12.11 -5.34 6.73
C GLY A 89 11.76 -6.47 7.71
N ASP A 90 10.62 -6.41 8.41
CA ASP A 90 10.17 -7.39 9.42
C ASP A 90 8.89 -8.16 9.03
N ILE A 91 8.46 -8.06 7.76
CA ILE A 91 7.32 -8.78 7.18
C ILE A 91 7.66 -9.30 5.78
N ASP A 92 7.12 -10.46 5.41
CA ASP A 92 7.27 -11.05 4.07
C ASP A 92 5.90 -11.09 3.36
N VAL A 93 5.67 -10.12 2.48
CA VAL A 93 4.41 -9.90 1.78
C VAL A 93 4.66 -9.67 0.31
N GLU A 94 3.96 -10.42 -0.53
CA GLU A 94 4.08 -10.34 -1.98
C GLU A 94 2.76 -9.87 -2.59
N CYS A 95 2.78 -8.71 -3.24
CA CYS A 95 1.62 -8.18 -3.94
C CYS A 95 1.44 -8.88 -5.30
N LEU A 96 0.51 -9.82 -5.38
CA LEU A 96 0.27 -10.64 -6.58
C LEU A 96 -0.68 -9.97 -7.58
N ALA A 97 -1.55 -9.10 -7.10
CA ALA A 97 -2.53 -8.42 -7.95
C ALA A 97 -2.88 -7.05 -7.38
N VAL A 98 -3.16 -6.10 -8.28
CA VAL A 98 -3.78 -4.82 -7.96
C VAL A 98 -5.09 -4.69 -8.72
N ILE A 99 -6.14 -4.29 -8.02
CA ILE A 99 -7.49 -4.14 -8.57
C ILE A 99 -8.08 -2.79 -8.14
N ASN A 100 -8.91 -2.21 -9.00
CA ASN A 100 -9.64 -0.97 -8.74
C ASN A 100 -11.03 -1.26 -8.16
#